data_AF-A0A974SCT4-F1
#
_entry.id   AF-A0A974SCT4-F1
#
_cell.length_a   1.000
_cell.length_b   1.000
_cell.length_c   1.000
_cell.angle_alpha   90.00
_cell.angle_beta   90.00
_cell.angle_gamma   90.00
#
_symmetry.space_group_name_H-M   'P 1'
#
loop_
_entity.id
_entity.type
_entity.pdbx_description
1 polymer ?
#
loop_
_entity_poly.entity_id
_entity_poly.type
_entity_poly.pdbx_seq_one_letter_code
_entity_poly.pdbx_strand_id
1 'polypeptide(L)'
;MLKNQGQARSKFLAGTAGAFVGNVSDMAETNIEKLKQTDPNAEIAIVDVLEGANGQKGVAVLGGYYGLWAIPSSVKEDKVQQIVDFLDFSASEENVAFSKAGVTGIHSSDFKEGIAVQTEEQKKQYDLDKPSQFVLENRVDPYVYAGSKDPEILKAQKATLDVISKAGIENPFLSYNSATASKNPDSYKKMSAVMTKYVLGEGTWDDVQKEIDAWTNGTGAQITKDLLDQYNAEHK
;
A
#
# COMPACT_ATOMS: atom_id res chain seq x y z
N MET A 1 2.56 -6.20 7.70
CA MET A 1 2.78 -7.09 6.54
C MET A 1 1.83 -8.26 6.63
N LEU A 2 0.95 -8.45 5.63
CA LEU A 2 0.17 -9.68 5.50
C LEU A 2 1.16 -10.86 5.43
N LYS A 3 1.00 -11.88 6.28
CA LYS A 3 1.96 -13.00 6.40
C LYS A 3 2.35 -13.63 5.06
N ASN A 4 1.43 -13.63 4.09
CA ASN A 4 1.62 -14.22 2.77
C ASN A 4 2.56 -13.40 1.86
N GLN A 5 2.51 -12.06 1.93
CA GLN A 5 3.37 -11.19 1.12
C GLN A 5 4.83 -11.29 1.56
N GLY A 6 5.07 -11.35 2.88
CA GLY A 6 6.42 -11.57 3.42
C GLY A 6 7.03 -12.89 2.95
N GLN A 7 6.22 -13.96 2.89
CA GLN A 7 6.69 -15.26 2.39
C GLN A 7 7.05 -15.23 0.89
N ALA A 8 6.22 -14.59 0.06
CA ALA A 8 6.49 -14.46 -1.37
C ALA A 8 7.78 -13.68 -1.63
N ARG A 9 7.96 -12.54 -0.96
CA ARG A 9 9.19 -11.74 -1.01
C ARG A 9 10.41 -12.54 -0.59
N SER A 10 10.35 -13.27 0.54
CA SER A 10 11.48 -14.08 1.00
C SER A 10 11.87 -15.17 -0.01
N LYS A 11 10.89 -15.82 -0.67
CA LYS A 11 11.17 -16.80 -1.72
C LYS A 11 11.81 -16.15 -2.96
N PHE A 12 11.36 -14.95 -3.33
CA PHE A 12 11.95 -14.19 -4.43
C PHE A 12 13.41 -13.82 -4.12
N LEU A 13 13.67 -13.24 -2.95
CA LEU A 13 15.03 -12.85 -2.52
C LEU A 13 15.98 -14.04 -2.34
N ALA A 14 15.45 -15.24 -2.08
CA ALA A 14 16.21 -16.48 -2.02
C ALA A 14 16.40 -17.16 -3.39
N GLY A 15 16.05 -16.49 -4.50
CA GLY A 15 16.15 -17.04 -5.85
C GLY A 15 15.22 -18.22 -6.14
N THR A 16 14.23 -18.48 -5.28
CA THR A 16 13.29 -19.62 -5.41
C THR A 16 12.05 -19.26 -6.24
N ALA A 17 11.64 -17.98 -6.22
CA ALA A 17 10.53 -17.48 -7.03
C ALA A 17 11.07 -16.45 -8.05
N GLY A 18 10.63 -16.54 -9.31
CA GLY A 18 11.06 -15.61 -10.37
C GLY A 18 10.28 -14.30 -10.44
N ALA A 19 9.08 -14.25 -9.85
CA ALA A 19 8.24 -13.05 -9.79
C ALA A 19 7.32 -13.10 -8.57
N PHE A 20 6.90 -11.93 -8.09
CA PHE A 20 5.87 -11.80 -7.06
C PHE A 20 5.16 -10.45 -7.18
N VAL A 21 3.94 -10.35 -6.63
CA VAL A 21 3.23 -9.07 -6.52
C VAL A 21 3.75 -8.33 -5.29
N GLY A 22 4.36 -7.17 -5.53
CA GLY A 22 5.01 -6.36 -4.51
C GLY A 22 4.66 -4.89 -4.63
N ASN A 23 5.34 -4.07 -3.84
CA ASN A 23 5.30 -2.62 -3.95
C ASN A 23 6.59 -2.13 -4.64
N VAL A 24 6.58 -0.95 -5.26
CA VAL A 24 7.78 -0.38 -5.91
C VAL A 24 8.98 -0.26 -4.95
N SER A 25 8.73 -0.11 -3.64
CA SER A 25 9.75 -0.14 -2.58
C SER A 25 10.49 -1.47 -2.43
N ASP A 26 9.99 -2.55 -3.05
CA ASP A 26 10.69 -3.84 -3.08
C ASP A 26 11.97 -3.79 -3.93
N MET A 27 12.02 -2.89 -4.92
CA MET A 27 13.25 -2.51 -5.60
C MET A 27 14.03 -1.54 -4.70
N ALA A 28 14.60 -2.06 -3.62
CA ALA A 28 15.46 -1.33 -2.69
C ALA A 28 16.85 -1.99 -2.64
N GLU A 29 17.86 -1.20 -2.31
CA GLU A 29 19.27 -1.58 -2.23
C GLU A 29 19.44 -2.82 -1.36
N THR A 30 18.84 -2.83 -0.17
CA THR A 30 18.93 -3.96 0.77
C THR A 30 18.33 -5.26 0.24
N ASN A 31 17.32 -5.19 -0.64
CA ASN A 31 16.73 -6.35 -1.28
C ASN A 31 17.60 -6.82 -2.45
N ILE A 32 18.13 -5.89 -3.25
CA ILE A 32 19.06 -6.20 -4.35
C ILE A 32 20.34 -6.85 -3.81
N GLU A 33 20.92 -6.31 -2.73
CA GLU A 33 22.09 -6.88 -2.05
C GLU A 33 21.82 -8.31 -1.58
N LYS A 34 20.67 -8.57 -0.95
CA LYS A 34 20.28 -9.94 -0.53
C LYS A 34 20.14 -10.89 -1.70
N LEU A 35 19.50 -10.44 -2.80
CA LEU A 35 19.34 -11.25 -3.99
C LEU A 35 20.72 -11.58 -4.61
N LYS A 36 21.65 -10.61 -4.63
CA LYS A 36 23.02 -10.79 -5.13
C LYS A 36 23.90 -11.73 -4.29
N GLN A 37 23.55 -11.97 -3.03
CA GLN A 37 24.19 -13.02 -2.24
C GLN A 37 23.86 -14.43 -2.75
N THR A 38 22.71 -14.59 -3.41
CA THR A 38 22.29 -15.86 -4.02
C THR A 38 22.81 -15.99 -5.46
N ASP A 39 22.70 -14.93 -6.26
CA ASP A 39 23.25 -14.85 -7.62
C ASP A 39 23.84 -13.45 -7.87
N PRO A 40 25.17 -13.30 -8.01
CA PRO A 40 25.83 -12.00 -8.22
C PRO A 40 25.32 -11.20 -9.43
N ASN A 41 24.73 -11.86 -10.42
CA ASN A 41 24.17 -11.23 -11.62
C ASN A 41 22.68 -10.91 -11.52
N ALA A 42 22.07 -11.15 -10.36
CA ALA A 42 20.64 -10.93 -10.20
C ALA A 42 20.27 -9.45 -10.24
N GLU A 43 19.15 -9.17 -10.90
CA GLU A 43 18.55 -7.85 -11.04
C GLU A 43 17.07 -7.92 -10.68
N ILE A 44 16.51 -6.78 -10.25
CA ILE A 44 15.08 -6.64 -10.02
C ILE A 44 14.51 -5.75 -11.13
N ALA A 45 13.58 -6.28 -11.89
CA ALA A 45 12.78 -5.53 -12.85
C ALA A 45 11.36 -5.36 -12.32
N ILE A 46 10.78 -4.19 -12.56
CA ILE A 46 9.39 -3.89 -12.22
C ILE A 46 8.55 -4.08 -13.48
N VAL A 47 7.47 -4.86 -13.34
CA VAL A 47 6.38 -4.89 -14.32
C VAL A 47 5.25 -4.05 -13.73
N ASP A 48 5.13 -2.84 -14.25
CA ASP A 48 4.32 -1.75 -13.71
C ASP A 48 2.83 -1.87 -14.06
N VAL A 49 2.50 -2.24 -15.29
CA VAL A 49 1.12 -2.50 -15.73
C VAL A 49 1.07 -3.77 -16.59
N LEU A 50 0.18 -4.69 -16.21
CA LEU A 50 -0.10 -5.89 -17.01
C LEU A 50 -1.27 -5.63 -17.96
N GLU A 51 -1.10 -6.05 -19.22
CA GLU A 51 -2.14 -6.05 -20.24
C GLU A 51 -2.72 -7.47 -20.36
N GLY A 52 -4.04 -7.59 -20.20
CA GLY A 52 -4.77 -8.83 -20.39
C GLY A 52 -4.90 -9.20 -21.88
N ALA A 53 -5.33 -10.44 -22.16
CA ALA A 53 -5.43 -10.97 -23.52
C ALA A 53 -6.27 -10.12 -24.50
N ASN A 54 -7.20 -9.30 -23.98
CA ASN A 54 -8.07 -8.43 -24.76
C ASN A 54 -7.64 -6.95 -24.72
N GLY A 55 -6.39 -6.66 -24.37
CA GLY A 55 -5.86 -5.29 -24.29
C GLY A 55 -6.30 -4.49 -23.06
N GLN A 56 -7.05 -5.11 -22.16
CA GLN A 56 -7.49 -4.48 -20.91
C GLN A 56 -6.32 -4.35 -19.95
N LYS A 57 -6.18 -3.16 -19.36
CA LYS A 57 -5.15 -2.86 -18.36
C LYS A 57 -5.73 -1.92 -17.32
N GLY A 58 -5.20 -1.98 -16.11
CA GLY A 58 -5.59 -1.08 -15.04
C GLY A 58 -4.97 -1.49 -13.71
N VAL A 59 -4.82 -0.50 -12.83
CA VAL A 59 -4.40 -0.71 -11.45
C VAL A 59 -5.43 -0.04 -10.55
N ALA A 60 -5.90 -0.74 -9.51
CA ALA A 60 -6.84 -0.15 -8.57
C ALA A 60 -6.16 1.03 -7.84
N VAL A 61 -6.79 2.21 -7.88
CA VAL A 61 -6.35 3.35 -7.07
C VAL A 61 -6.74 3.08 -5.62
N LEU A 62 -5.78 3.17 -4.71
CA LEU A 62 -6.02 3.08 -3.28
C LEU A 62 -6.68 4.37 -2.77
N GLY A 63 -7.46 4.28 -1.70
CA GLY A 63 -8.16 5.43 -1.12
C GLY A 63 -7.30 6.51 -0.49
N GLY A 64 -5.97 6.35 -0.49
CA GLY A 64 -5.05 7.31 0.12
C GLY A 64 -4.98 7.26 1.66
N TYR A 65 -5.62 6.27 2.30
CA TYR A 65 -5.58 6.09 3.76
C TYR A 65 -5.17 4.65 4.13
N TYR A 66 -4.53 4.50 5.30
CA TYR A 66 -4.18 3.20 5.87
C TYR A 66 -4.48 3.19 7.37
N GLY A 67 -5.63 2.60 7.74
CA GLY A 67 -6.13 2.63 9.11
C GLY A 67 -6.89 3.92 9.43
N LEU A 68 -7.14 4.14 10.71
CA LEU A 68 -7.80 5.33 11.23
C LEU A 68 -7.24 5.68 12.61
N TRP A 69 -7.09 6.97 12.88
CA TRP A 69 -6.92 7.49 14.23
C TRP A 69 -8.29 7.83 14.81
N ALA A 70 -8.61 7.29 15.99
CA ALA A 70 -9.83 7.63 16.71
C ALA A 70 -9.48 8.23 18.07
N ILE A 71 -10.03 9.42 18.35
CA ILE A 71 -9.91 10.07 19.65
C ILE A 71 -11.11 9.65 20.50
N PRO A 72 -10.92 8.94 21.62
CA PRO A 72 -12.03 8.56 22.49
C PRO A 72 -12.77 9.79 23.02
N SER A 73 -14.09 9.72 23.16
CA SER A 73 -14.92 10.80 23.70
C SER A 73 -14.64 11.13 25.18
N SER A 74 -13.82 10.32 25.85
CA SER A 74 -13.34 10.56 27.22
C SER A 74 -12.16 11.54 27.29
N VAL A 75 -11.53 11.87 26.17
CA VAL A 75 -10.44 12.84 26.10
C VAL A 75 -11.00 14.24 26.29
N LYS A 76 -10.36 15.05 27.13
CA LYS A 76 -10.76 16.44 27.36
C LYS A 76 -10.52 17.28 26.11
N GLU A 77 -11.40 18.24 25.84
CA GLU A 77 -11.36 19.09 24.64
C GLU A 77 -9.98 19.75 24.41
N ASP A 78 -9.34 20.26 25.46
CA ASP A 78 -8.00 20.87 25.38
C ASP A 78 -6.92 19.89 24.91
N LYS A 79 -7.11 18.59 25.18
CA LYS A 79 -6.24 17.51 24.73
C LYS A 79 -6.60 17.00 23.34
N VAL A 80 -7.87 17.09 22.94
CA VAL A 80 -8.28 16.78 21.57
C VAL A 80 -7.53 17.67 20.59
N GLN A 81 -7.54 18.99 20.81
CA GLN A 81 -6.84 19.92 19.92
C GLN A 81 -5.33 19.63 19.87
N GLN A 82 -4.69 19.38 21.02
CA GLN A 82 -3.26 19.04 21.06
C GLN A 82 -2.93 17.76 20.27
N ILE A 83 -3.81 16.76 20.27
CA ILE A 83 -3.63 15.54 19.49
C ILE A 83 -3.77 15.84 18.00
N VAL A 84 -4.77 16.63 17.62
CA VAL A 84 -4.97 17.04 16.21
C VAL A 84 -3.78 17.83 15.70
N ASP A 85 -3.30 18.81 16.47
CA ASP A 85 -2.13 19.63 16.12
C ASP A 85 -0.87 18.75 15.97
N PHE A 86 -0.72 17.71 16.78
CA PHE A 86 0.39 16.76 16.68
C PHE A 86 0.31 15.88 15.42
N LEU A 87 -0.88 15.41 15.05
CA LEU A 87 -1.09 14.64 13.82
C LEU A 87 -0.87 15.51 12.57
N ASP A 88 -1.35 16.76 12.58
CA ASP A 88 -1.10 17.74 11.53
C ASP A 88 0.40 18.04 11.39
N PHE A 89 1.07 18.32 12.51
CA PHE A 89 2.52 18.48 12.55
C PHE A 89 3.23 17.25 11.97
N SER A 90 2.83 16.03 12.35
CA SER A 90 3.40 14.79 11.83
C SER A 90 3.35 14.71 10.30
N ALA A 91 2.29 15.24 9.68
CA ALA A 91 2.10 15.27 8.24
C ALA A 91 2.81 16.48 7.55
N SER A 92 3.53 17.33 8.28
CA SER A 92 4.23 18.48 7.71
C SER A 92 5.44 18.10 6.86
N GLU A 93 5.88 19.03 5.99
CA GLU A 93 7.09 18.83 5.17
C GLU A 93 8.36 18.62 6.02
N GLU A 94 8.45 19.33 7.15
CA GLU A 94 9.57 19.18 8.09
C GLU A 94 9.64 17.76 8.66
N ASN A 95 8.49 17.18 9.05
CA ASN A 95 8.47 15.82 9.55
C ASN A 95 8.70 14.76 8.47
N VAL A 96 8.37 15.04 7.21
CA VAL A 96 8.78 14.19 6.09
C VAL A 96 10.29 14.23 5.87
N ALA A 97 10.93 15.39 6.02
CA ALA A 97 12.39 15.48 5.98
C ALA A 97 13.02 14.73 7.17
N PHE A 98 12.49 14.93 8.38
CA PHE A 98 12.92 14.21 9.58
C PHE A 98 12.76 12.69 9.44
N SER A 99 11.65 12.22 8.87
CA SER A 99 11.42 10.77 8.70
C SER A 99 12.43 10.12 7.76
N LYS A 100 12.98 10.88 6.81
CA LYS A 100 13.96 10.40 5.81
C LYS A 100 15.42 10.63 6.23
N ALA A 101 15.71 11.73 6.89
CA ALA A 101 17.07 12.17 7.23
C ALA A 101 17.41 12.03 8.72
N GLY A 102 16.42 11.87 9.58
CA GLY A 102 16.54 12.02 11.02
C GLY A 102 16.95 13.44 11.43
N VAL A 103 17.49 13.56 12.64
CA VAL A 103 18.14 14.78 13.12
C VAL A 103 19.48 14.99 12.41
N THR A 104 19.62 16.10 11.67
CA THR A 104 20.89 16.53 11.06
C THR A 104 21.98 16.71 12.11
N GLY A 105 23.18 16.23 11.82
CA GLY A 105 24.31 16.13 12.74
C GLY A 105 24.37 14.82 13.53
N ILE A 106 23.25 14.11 13.69
CA ILE A 106 23.17 12.80 14.37
C ILE A 106 23.00 11.68 13.36
N HIS A 107 21.97 11.78 12.53
CA HIS A 107 21.54 10.72 11.62
C HIS A 107 21.92 10.98 10.17
N SER A 108 22.23 12.24 9.83
CA SER A 108 22.64 12.67 8.51
C SER A 108 23.53 13.91 8.62
N SER A 109 24.39 14.13 7.64
CA SER A 109 25.15 15.37 7.50
C SER A 109 24.35 16.44 6.76
N ASP A 110 23.44 16.03 5.87
CA ASP A 110 22.66 16.92 5.01
C ASP A 110 21.43 16.18 4.44
N PHE A 111 20.46 16.93 3.92
CA PHE A 111 19.29 16.39 3.21
C PHE A 111 18.99 17.23 1.97
N LYS A 112 19.20 16.64 0.79
CA LYS A 112 19.06 17.33 -0.50
C LYS A 112 18.30 16.46 -1.48
N GLU A 113 17.38 17.07 -2.21
CA GLU A 113 16.59 16.40 -3.27
C GLU A 113 15.85 15.12 -2.81
N GLY A 114 15.49 15.07 -1.52
CA GLY A 114 14.81 13.93 -0.93
C GLY A 114 15.72 12.78 -0.48
N ILE A 115 17.05 12.96 -0.57
CA ILE A 115 18.07 11.96 -0.21
C ILE A 115 18.91 12.49 0.95
N ALA A 116 19.09 11.65 1.98
CA ALA A 116 19.94 11.95 3.12
C ALA A 116 21.41 11.65 2.81
N VAL A 117 22.30 12.60 3.08
CA VAL A 117 23.76 12.39 3.04
C VAL A 117 24.19 11.86 4.40
N GLN A 118 24.77 10.66 4.44
CA GLN A 118 25.07 9.96 5.69
C GLN A 118 26.46 9.31 5.66
N THR A 119 27.22 9.39 6.76
CA THR A 119 28.36 8.49 7.02
C THR A 119 27.90 7.09 7.43
N GLU A 120 28.80 6.12 7.49
CA GLU A 120 28.47 4.76 7.94
C GLU A 120 27.99 4.73 9.40
N GLU A 121 28.57 5.55 10.27
CA GLU A 121 28.14 5.68 11.67
C GLU A 121 26.73 6.29 11.75
N GLN A 122 26.45 7.31 10.95
CA GLN A 122 25.15 7.97 10.91
C GLN A 122 24.05 7.05 10.34
N LYS A 123 24.37 6.22 9.34
CA LYS A 123 23.45 5.18 8.85
C LYS A 123 23.09 4.19 9.96
N LYS A 124 24.10 3.69 10.71
CA LYS A 124 23.87 2.80 11.85
C LYS A 124 23.02 3.44 12.94
N GLN A 125 23.27 4.72 13.26
CA GLN A 125 22.49 5.45 14.25
C GLN A 125 21.03 5.65 13.78
N TYR A 126 20.83 6.01 12.51
CA TYR A 126 19.50 6.11 11.92
C TYR A 126 18.72 4.79 11.99
N ASP A 127 19.38 3.67 11.68
CA ASP A 127 18.76 2.34 11.71
C ASP A 127 18.43 1.89 13.14
N LEU A 128 19.20 2.36 14.14
CA LEU A 128 18.95 2.11 15.56
C LEU A 128 17.74 2.91 16.06
N ASP A 129 17.73 4.23 15.83
CA ASP A 129 16.76 5.14 16.42
C ASP A 129 15.44 5.20 15.64
N LYS A 130 15.46 4.82 14.36
CA LYS A 130 14.31 4.75 13.44
C LYS A 130 13.42 6.01 13.48
N PRO A 131 13.94 7.20 13.09
CA PRO A 131 13.19 8.46 13.11
C PRO A 131 11.79 8.38 12.48
N SER A 132 11.63 7.65 11.37
CA SER A 132 10.34 7.43 10.70
C SER A 132 9.24 6.85 11.58
N GLN A 133 9.56 6.16 12.69
CA GLN A 133 8.55 5.61 13.61
C GLN A 133 7.84 6.68 14.45
N PHE A 134 8.38 7.91 14.49
CA PHE A 134 7.75 9.03 15.19
C PHE A 134 6.76 9.80 14.30
N VAL A 135 6.67 9.47 13.01
CA VAL A 135 5.67 10.00 12.10
C VAL A 135 4.43 9.12 12.17
N LEU A 136 3.36 9.65 12.78
CA LEU A 136 2.09 8.94 12.99
C LEU A 136 1.09 9.17 11.87
N GLU A 137 1.20 10.32 11.19
CA GLU A 137 0.38 10.65 10.03
C GLU A 137 1.30 11.06 8.87
N ASN A 138 0.99 10.59 7.67
CA ASN A 138 1.77 10.88 6.49
C ASN A 138 1.14 12.05 5.73
N ARG A 139 1.98 12.91 5.14
CA ARG A 139 1.49 13.80 4.10
C ARG A 139 0.96 13.01 2.91
N VAL A 140 0.07 13.62 2.14
CA VAL A 140 -0.27 13.11 0.80
C VAL A 140 0.97 13.21 -0.09
N ASP A 141 1.48 12.06 -0.54
CA ASP A 141 2.65 11.99 -1.41
C ASP A 141 2.45 10.87 -2.45
N PRO A 142 2.33 11.19 -3.75
CA PRO A 142 2.19 10.17 -4.80
C PRO A 142 3.42 9.25 -4.91
N TYR A 143 4.54 9.67 -4.31
CA TYR A 143 5.80 8.94 -4.27
C TYR A 143 6.11 8.37 -2.88
N VAL A 144 5.12 8.21 -1.99
CA VAL A 144 5.33 7.68 -0.63
C VAL A 144 6.08 6.33 -0.61
N TYR A 145 5.91 5.53 -1.66
CA TYR A 145 6.56 4.23 -1.81
C TYR A 145 7.90 4.26 -2.55
N ALA A 146 8.33 5.43 -3.05
CA ALA A 146 9.65 5.64 -3.62
C ALA A 146 10.57 6.24 -2.54
N GLY A 147 11.36 5.37 -1.91
CA GLY A 147 12.17 5.72 -0.73
C GLY A 147 13.63 5.28 -0.79
N SER A 148 14.11 4.88 -1.96
CA SER A 148 15.51 4.49 -2.16
C SER A 148 16.47 5.67 -1.93
N LYS A 149 17.65 5.36 -1.37
CA LYS A 149 18.76 6.31 -1.16
C LYS A 149 19.71 6.35 -2.36
N ASP A 150 19.66 5.34 -3.22
CA ASP A 150 20.31 5.31 -4.52
C ASP A 150 19.52 6.15 -5.55
N PRO A 151 20.15 7.15 -6.19
CA PRO A 151 19.45 8.05 -7.11
C PRO A 151 18.82 7.35 -8.33
N GLU A 152 19.46 6.31 -8.88
CA GLU A 152 18.97 5.63 -10.07
C GLU A 152 17.79 4.73 -9.74
N ILE A 153 17.87 4.01 -8.61
CA ILE A 153 16.73 3.22 -8.11
C ILE A 153 15.57 4.15 -7.75
N LEU A 154 15.81 5.25 -7.04
CA LEU A 154 14.75 6.21 -6.69
C LEU A 154 14.06 6.77 -7.94
N LYS A 155 14.82 7.09 -8.98
CA LYS A 155 14.28 7.54 -10.28
C LYS A 155 13.41 6.47 -10.93
N ALA A 156 13.86 5.22 -10.95
CA ALA A 156 13.08 4.10 -11.51
C ALA A 156 11.80 3.82 -10.70
N GLN A 157 11.86 3.95 -9.36
CA GLN A 157 10.67 3.84 -8.51
C GLN A 157 9.63 4.92 -8.84
N LYS A 158 10.06 6.19 -8.96
CA LYS A 158 9.16 7.30 -9.32
C LYS A 158 8.57 7.13 -10.71
N ALA A 159 9.39 6.76 -11.69
CA ALA A 159 8.93 6.52 -13.06
C ALA A 159 7.85 5.42 -13.13
N THR A 160 8.02 4.34 -12.36
CA THR A 160 7.00 3.28 -12.22
C THR A 160 5.68 3.86 -11.70
N LEU A 161 5.74 4.66 -10.61
CA LEU A 161 4.54 5.25 -10.01
C LEU A 161 3.85 6.23 -10.97
N ASP A 162 4.61 6.96 -11.79
CA ASP A 162 4.07 7.83 -12.84
C ASP A 162 3.33 7.03 -13.94
N VAL A 163 3.77 5.80 -14.25
CA VAL A 163 3.04 4.92 -15.19
C VAL A 163 1.78 4.38 -14.52
N ILE A 164 1.89 3.87 -13.30
CA ILE A 164 0.76 3.28 -12.55
C ILE A 164 -0.35 4.32 -12.35
N SER A 165 -0.02 5.56 -12.01
CA SER A 165 -1.01 6.63 -11.78
C SER A 165 -1.87 6.91 -13.02
N LYS A 166 -1.32 6.78 -14.23
CA LYS A 166 -2.05 6.96 -15.50
C LYS A 166 -2.93 5.76 -15.86
N ALA A 167 -2.66 4.59 -15.28
CA ALA A 167 -3.46 3.37 -15.42
C ALA A 167 -4.43 3.17 -14.24
N GLY A 168 -4.50 4.13 -13.32
CA GLY A 168 -5.34 4.09 -12.13
C GLY A 168 -6.82 4.03 -12.48
N ILE A 169 -7.53 3.07 -11.89
CA ILE A 169 -8.99 2.99 -11.91
C ILE A 169 -9.49 3.32 -10.51
N GLU A 170 -10.17 4.46 -10.39
CA GLU A 170 -10.79 4.91 -9.14
C GLU A 170 -12.05 4.10 -8.82
N ASN A 171 -12.28 3.86 -7.53
CA ASN A 171 -13.54 3.32 -7.05
C ASN A 171 -14.42 4.48 -6.55
N PRO A 172 -15.47 4.89 -7.29
CA PRO A 172 -16.31 6.01 -6.90
C PRO A 172 -17.15 5.74 -5.64
N PHE A 173 -17.20 4.48 -5.17
CA PHE A 173 -17.99 4.10 -4.00
C PHE A 173 -17.18 4.03 -2.70
N LEU A 174 -15.90 4.37 -2.73
CA LEU A 174 -14.99 4.14 -1.61
C LEU A 174 -15.34 4.96 -0.35
N SER A 175 -15.93 6.14 -0.52
CA SER A 175 -16.34 7.02 0.57
C SER A 175 -17.69 6.66 1.20
N TYR A 176 -18.48 5.77 0.57
CA TYR A 176 -19.81 5.42 1.03
C TYR A 176 -19.81 4.18 1.91
N ASN A 177 -20.81 4.10 2.79
CA ASN A 177 -20.92 3.03 3.77
C ASN A 177 -22.20 2.21 3.54
N SER A 178 -22.10 0.89 3.56
CA SER A 178 -23.29 0.02 3.56
C SER A 178 -23.51 -0.58 4.95
N ALA A 179 -24.62 -0.23 5.60
CA ALA A 179 -25.04 -0.88 6.84
C ALA A 179 -25.28 -2.38 6.64
N THR A 180 -25.73 -2.77 5.44
CA THR A 180 -25.90 -4.17 5.05
C THR A 180 -24.56 -4.89 5.03
N ALA A 181 -23.53 -4.32 4.40
CA ALA A 181 -22.18 -4.90 4.38
C ALA A 181 -21.64 -5.05 5.82
N SER A 182 -21.74 -4.02 6.66
CA SER A 182 -21.26 -4.05 8.04
C SER A 182 -21.94 -5.12 8.90
N LYS A 183 -23.21 -5.42 8.65
CA LYS A 183 -23.95 -6.50 9.35
C LYS A 183 -23.69 -7.89 8.76
N ASN A 184 -23.12 -7.98 7.56
CA ASN A 184 -22.87 -9.23 6.84
C ASN A 184 -21.39 -9.34 6.40
N PRO A 185 -20.43 -9.27 7.33
CA PRO A 185 -19.00 -9.26 7.00
C PRO A 185 -18.53 -10.53 6.28
N ASP A 186 -19.23 -11.65 6.50
CA ASP A 186 -18.92 -12.95 5.88
C ASP A 186 -19.65 -13.21 4.56
N SER A 187 -20.36 -12.21 4.00
CA SER A 187 -21.20 -12.41 2.80
C SER A 187 -20.44 -12.97 1.60
N TYR A 188 -19.13 -12.69 1.48
CA TYR A 188 -18.28 -13.17 0.39
C TYR A 188 -17.60 -14.53 0.67
N LYS A 189 -17.69 -15.08 1.89
CA LYS A 189 -16.89 -16.24 2.31
C LYS A 189 -17.12 -17.48 1.45
N LYS A 190 -18.36 -17.71 1.01
CA LYS A 190 -18.69 -18.84 0.12
C LYS A 190 -18.02 -18.69 -1.24
N MET A 191 -18.12 -17.49 -1.83
CA MET A 191 -17.45 -17.14 -3.08
C MET A 191 -15.93 -17.35 -2.96
N SER A 192 -15.30 -16.89 -1.88
CA SER A 192 -13.86 -17.12 -1.65
C SER A 192 -13.49 -18.61 -1.55
N ALA A 193 -14.33 -19.43 -0.93
CA ALA A 193 -14.10 -20.86 -0.80
C ALA A 193 -14.17 -21.58 -2.16
N VAL A 194 -15.16 -21.28 -3.00
CA VAL A 194 -15.27 -21.89 -4.34
C VAL A 194 -14.19 -21.39 -5.28
N MET A 195 -13.81 -20.11 -5.22
CA MET A 195 -12.68 -19.57 -5.99
C MET A 195 -11.36 -20.26 -5.62
N THR A 196 -11.15 -20.52 -4.33
CA THR A 196 -9.95 -21.26 -3.87
C THR A 196 -9.92 -22.67 -4.45
N LYS A 197 -11.03 -23.41 -4.38
CA LYS A 197 -11.13 -24.75 -4.97
C LYS A 197 -10.90 -24.74 -6.47
N TYR A 198 -11.47 -23.79 -7.18
CA TYR A 198 -11.27 -23.62 -8.62
C TYR A 198 -9.79 -23.43 -8.96
N VAL A 199 -9.09 -22.54 -8.26
CA VAL A 199 -7.65 -22.30 -8.45
C VAL A 199 -6.80 -23.55 -8.15
N LEU A 200 -7.22 -24.36 -7.17
CA LEU A 200 -6.54 -25.62 -6.84
C LEU A 200 -6.89 -26.77 -7.80
N GLY A 201 -7.78 -26.57 -8.77
CA GLY A 201 -8.27 -27.63 -9.66
C GLY A 201 -9.24 -28.61 -8.98
N GLU A 202 -9.77 -28.24 -7.82
CA GLU A 202 -10.71 -29.03 -7.01
C GLU A 202 -12.18 -28.65 -7.25
N GLY A 203 -12.44 -27.77 -8.22
CA GLY A 203 -13.78 -27.27 -8.55
C GLY A 203 -13.85 -26.71 -9.97
N THR A 204 -15.04 -26.31 -10.38
CA THR A 204 -15.31 -25.79 -11.73
C THR A 204 -15.59 -24.29 -11.72
N TRP A 205 -15.52 -23.66 -12.89
CA TRP A 205 -15.95 -22.26 -13.04
C TRP A 205 -17.44 -22.09 -12.74
N ASP A 206 -18.28 -23.08 -13.07
CA ASP A 206 -19.71 -23.04 -12.80
C ASP A 206 -20.01 -22.96 -11.30
N ASP A 207 -19.20 -23.62 -10.45
CA ASP A 207 -19.30 -23.51 -8.99
C ASP A 207 -19.03 -22.08 -8.51
N VAL A 208 -18.05 -21.41 -9.13
CA VAL A 208 -17.71 -20.00 -8.84
C VAL A 208 -18.84 -19.08 -9.30
N GLN A 209 -19.29 -19.23 -10.54
CA GLN A 209 -20.35 -18.41 -11.12
C GLN A 209 -21.64 -18.49 -10.30
N LYS A 210 -22.00 -19.68 -9.83
CA LYS A 210 -23.18 -19.87 -8.97
C LYS A 210 -23.13 -19.07 -7.68
N GLU A 211 -21.97 -19.01 -7.00
CA GLU A 211 -21.83 -18.22 -5.77
C GLU A 211 -21.76 -16.72 -6.05
N ILE A 212 -21.19 -16.30 -7.20
CA ILE A 212 -21.27 -14.91 -7.67
C ILE A 212 -22.74 -14.51 -7.87
N ASP A 213 -23.52 -15.30 -8.59
CA ASP A 213 -24.93 -15.00 -8.88
C ASP A 213 -25.77 -14.98 -7.59
N ALA A 214 -25.53 -15.92 -6.67
CA ALA A 214 -26.20 -15.96 -5.38
C ALA A 214 -25.90 -14.72 -4.54
N TRP A 215 -24.64 -14.26 -4.53
CA TRP A 215 -24.26 -13.04 -3.82
C TRP A 215 -24.86 -11.80 -4.46
N THR A 216 -24.71 -11.66 -5.79
CA THR A 216 -25.22 -10.51 -6.57
C THR A 216 -26.73 -10.36 -6.44
N ASN A 217 -27.50 -11.45 -6.48
CA ASN A 217 -28.95 -11.41 -6.33
C ASN A 217 -29.43 -11.34 -4.87
N GLY A 218 -28.54 -11.58 -3.91
CA GLY A 218 -28.83 -11.59 -2.48
C GLY A 218 -28.29 -10.35 -1.78
N THR A 219 -27.40 -10.56 -0.81
CA THR A 219 -26.80 -9.49 -0.01
C THR A 219 -26.10 -8.44 -0.87
N GLY A 220 -25.50 -8.82 -1.99
CA GLY A 220 -24.83 -7.92 -2.92
C GLY A 220 -25.76 -6.88 -3.52
N ALA A 221 -26.98 -7.26 -3.93
CA ALA A 221 -27.96 -6.32 -4.47
C ALA A 221 -28.28 -5.19 -3.49
N GLN A 222 -28.46 -5.52 -2.20
CA GLN A 222 -28.75 -4.52 -1.18
C GLN A 222 -27.52 -3.65 -0.87
N ILE A 223 -26.31 -4.24 -0.81
CA ILE A 223 -25.08 -3.46 -0.66
C ILE A 223 -24.92 -2.47 -1.82
N THR A 224 -25.10 -2.92 -3.06
CA THR A 224 -25.04 -2.06 -4.26
C THR A 224 -26.06 -0.93 -4.16
N LYS A 225 -27.29 -1.22 -3.73
CA LYS A 225 -28.32 -0.19 -3.53
C LYS A 225 -27.89 0.83 -2.46
N ASP A 226 -27.42 0.37 -1.30
CA ASP A 226 -26.98 1.25 -0.21
C ASP A 226 -25.92 2.26 -0.68
N LEU A 227 -24.95 1.80 -1.49
CA LEU A 227 -23.87 2.63 -2.03
C LEU A 227 -24.36 3.56 -3.14
N LEU A 228 -25.18 3.06 -4.08
CA LEU A 228 -25.73 3.87 -5.18
C LEU A 228 -26.65 4.98 -4.70
N ASP A 229 -27.45 4.73 -3.65
CA ASP A 229 -28.34 5.75 -3.10
C ASP A 229 -27.55 6.94 -2.54
N GLN A 230 -26.42 6.69 -1.86
CA GLN A 230 -25.52 7.74 -1.37
C GLN A 230 -24.82 8.47 -2.52
N TYR A 231 -24.27 7.72 -3.48
CA TYR A 231 -23.64 8.30 -4.66
C TYR A 231 -24.58 9.24 -5.41
N ASN A 232 -25.80 8.79 -5.69
CA ASN A 232 -26.81 9.58 -6.39
C ASN A 232 -27.34 10.75 -5.55
N ALA A 233 -27.25 10.72 -4.22
CA ALA A 233 -27.65 11.84 -3.37
C ALA A 233 -26.60 12.96 -3.39
N GLU A 234 -25.32 12.62 -3.46
CA GLU A 234 -24.21 13.58 -3.52
C GLU A 234 -24.06 14.24 -4.91
N HIS A 235 -24.45 13.54 -5.98
CA HIS A 235 -24.29 13.99 -7.37
C HIS A 235 -25.57 14.58 -8.00
N LYS A 236 -26.49 15.10 -7.18
CA LYS A 236 -27.68 15.85 -7.62
C LYS A 236 -27.42 17.35 -7.60
#